data_AF-A0A9P7NVC6-F1
#
_entry.id   AF-A0A9P7NVC6-F1
#
_cell.length_a   1.000
_cell.length_b   1.000
_cell.length_c   1.000
_cell.angle_alpha   90.00
_cell.angle_beta   90.00
_cell.angle_gamma   90.00
#
_symmetry.space_group_name_H-M   'P 1'
#
loop_
_entity.id
_entity.type
_entity.pdbx_description
1 polymer ?
#
loop_
_entity_poly.entity_id
_entity_poly.type
_entity_poly.pdbx_seq_one_letter_code
_entity_poly.pdbx_strand_id
1 'polypeptide(L)'
;MRLTRDNINQHVVRAEYAVRGELAVKSEEFRARLKKGDTSLPFQHVISANIGNPQQLDQKPITFFRQVLSLLENPELLEKEDVLINALGYKTDVIERARWLLKHVGSVGAYSASAGAPAIKESIAAFLE
;
A
#
# COMPACT_ATOMS: atom_id res chain seq x y z
N MET A 1 22.74 27.17 -17.68
CA MET A 1 23.61 26.49 -16.70
C MET A 1 23.18 25.04 -16.60
N ARG A 2 24.08 24.05 -16.74
CA ARG A 2 23.75 22.62 -16.63
C ARG A 2 23.82 22.19 -15.16
N LEU A 3 22.87 21.37 -14.70
CA LEU A 3 22.91 20.79 -13.35
C LEU A 3 24.02 19.73 -13.25
N THR A 4 24.80 19.79 -12.18
CA THR A 4 25.87 18.85 -11.82
C THR A 4 25.75 18.50 -10.33
N ARG A 5 26.38 17.40 -9.90
CA ARG A 5 26.40 17.01 -8.48
C ARG A 5 26.94 18.13 -7.58
N ASP A 6 27.90 18.91 -8.09
CA ASP A 6 28.56 19.98 -7.36
C ASP A 6 27.70 21.24 -7.21
N ASN A 7 26.69 21.42 -8.08
CA ASN A 7 25.86 22.64 -8.11
C ASN A 7 24.40 22.41 -7.68
N ILE A 8 24.04 21.19 -7.26
CA ILE A 8 22.77 20.92 -6.57
C ILE A 8 22.92 21.08 -5.05
N ASN A 9 21.79 21.02 -4.33
CA ASN A 9 21.78 21.08 -2.87
C ASN A 9 22.62 19.94 -2.26
N GLN A 10 23.70 20.30 -1.57
CA GLN A 10 24.64 19.34 -0.98
C GLN A 10 24.03 18.52 0.17
N HIS A 11 22.90 18.93 0.73
CA HIS A 11 22.13 18.08 1.65
C HIS A 11 21.52 16.86 0.95
N VAL A 12 21.10 17.00 -0.32
CA VAL A 12 20.63 15.86 -1.13
C VAL A 12 21.79 14.93 -1.46
N VAL A 13 22.96 15.50 -1.79
CA VAL A 13 24.16 14.72 -2.11
C VAL A 13 24.64 13.86 -0.93
N ARG A 14 24.51 14.37 0.29
CA ARG A 14 24.89 13.69 1.53
C ARG A 14 23.80 12.80 2.13
N ALA A 15 22.57 12.86 1.60
CA ALA A 15 21.48 12.07 2.15
C ALA A 15 21.66 10.59 1.79
N GLU A 16 21.63 9.72 2.81
CA GLU A 16 21.72 8.28 2.64
C GLU A 16 20.41 7.60 3.05
N TYR A 17 19.96 6.63 2.24
CA TYR A 17 18.76 5.84 2.53
C TYR A 17 19.05 4.35 2.29
N ALA A 18 19.68 3.74 3.29
CA ALA A 18 20.22 2.38 3.20
C ALA A 18 19.17 1.30 2.88
N VAL A 19 17.90 1.50 3.27
CA VAL A 19 16.80 0.54 3.02
C VAL A 19 16.61 0.25 1.53
N ARG A 20 16.90 1.23 0.67
CA ARG A 20 16.91 1.09 -0.80
C ARG A 20 18.28 1.46 -1.40
N GLY A 21 19.36 1.23 -0.64
CA GLY A 21 20.72 1.53 -1.04
C GLY A 21 21.33 0.47 -1.95
N GLU A 22 22.66 0.40 -1.96
CA GLU A 22 23.45 -0.48 -2.85
C GLU A 22 23.04 -1.95 -2.77
N LEU A 23 22.73 -2.46 -1.56
CA LEU A 23 22.30 -3.84 -1.38
C LEU A 23 21.01 -4.15 -2.14
N ALA A 24 20.04 -3.23 -2.10
CA ALA A 24 18.78 -3.38 -2.83
C ALA A 24 19.02 -3.34 -4.35
N VAL A 25 19.85 -2.43 -4.83
CA VAL A 25 20.23 -2.34 -6.26
C VAL A 25 20.88 -3.64 -6.73
N LYS A 26 21.86 -4.14 -5.99
CA LYS A 26 22.57 -5.39 -6.32
C LYS A 26 21.65 -6.61 -6.26
N SER A 27 20.68 -6.61 -5.35
CA SER A 27 19.66 -7.67 -5.29
C SER A 27 18.79 -7.70 -6.55
N GLU A 28 18.46 -6.54 -7.12
CA GLU A 28 17.72 -6.44 -8.40
C GLU A 28 18.56 -6.88 -9.59
N GLU A 29 19.86 -6.54 -9.61
CA GLU A 29 20.78 -7.03 -10.63
C GLU A 29 20.85 -8.57 -10.64
N PHE A 30 20.96 -9.19 -9.45
CA PHE A 30 20.92 -10.65 -9.33
C PHE A 30 19.58 -11.24 -9.74
N ARG A 31 18.44 -10.63 -9.38
CA ARG A 31 17.11 -11.06 -9.86
C ARG A 31 17.04 -11.03 -11.39
N ALA A 32 17.51 -9.95 -12.01
CA ALA A 32 17.50 -9.79 -13.46
C ALA A 32 18.40 -10.84 -14.15
N ARG A 33 19.58 -11.14 -13.57
CA ARG A 33 20.48 -12.20 -14.03
C ARG A 33 19.83 -13.58 -13.94
N LEU A 34 19.26 -13.93 -12.79
CA LEU A 34 18.55 -15.19 -12.59
C LEU A 34 17.36 -15.34 -13.55
N LYS A 35 16.59 -14.27 -13.78
CA LYS A 35 15.49 -14.26 -14.75
C LYS A 35 15.94 -14.49 -16.20
N LYS A 36 17.19 -14.13 -16.52
CA LYS A 36 17.84 -14.41 -17.82
C LYS A 36 18.46 -15.81 -17.90
N GLY A 37 18.32 -16.63 -16.86
CA GLY A 37 18.85 -18.00 -16.83
C GLY A 37 20.32 -18.11 -16.41
N ASP A 38 20.87 -17.11 -15.73
CA ASP A 38 22.24 -17.17 -15.22
C ASP A 38 22.39 -18.25 -14.13
N THR A 39 23.16 -19.30 -14.45
CA THR A 39 23.44 -20.42 -13.54
C THR A 39 24.79 -20.29 -12.82
N SER A 40 25.52 -19.17 -13.00
CA SER A 40 26.81 -18.93 -12.34
C SER A 40 26.67 -18.48 -10.88
N LEU A 41 25.47 -18.02 -10.49
CA LEU A 41 25.18 -17.59 -9.13
C LEU A 41 24.98 -18.82 -8.22
N PRO A 42 25.45 -18.79 -6.97
CA PRO A 42 25.35 -19.93 -6.04
C PRO A 42 23.94 -20.09 -5.43
N PHE A 43 22.92 -19.47 -6.01
CA PHE A 43 21.53 -19.46 -5.54
C PHE A 43 20.59 -19.29 -6.73
N GLN A 44 19.32 -19.71 -6.57
CA GLN A 44 18.30 -19.66 -7.63
C GLN A 44 17.28 -18.53 -7.43
N HIS A 45 17.22 -17.96 -6.22
CA HIS A 45 16.25 -16.95 -5.84
C HIS A 45 16.90 -15.86 -4.97
N VAL A 46 16.34 -14.66 -5.04
CA VAL A 46 16.72 -13.52 -4.19
C VAL A 46 15.51 -13.13 -3.34
N ILE A 47 15.59 -13.41 -2.04
CA ILE A 47 14.54 -13.11 -1.07
C ILE A 47 14.79 -11.73 -0.45
N SER A 48 13.80 -10.83 -0.52
CA SER A 48 13.88 -9.52 0.12
C SER A 48 13.51 -9.62 1.59
N ALA A 49 14.52 -9.70 2.45
CA ALA A 49 14.37 -9.65 3.91
C ALA A 49 14.82 -8.30 4.51
N ASN A 50 15.08 -7.30 3.66
CA ASN A 50 15.64 -6.00 4.04
C ASN A 50 14.58 -4.91 4.34
N ILE A 51 13.31 -5.18 4.04
CA ILE A 51 12.19 -4.25 4.23
C ILE A 51 10.97 -5.00 4.75
N GLY A 52 10.25 -4.38 5.69
CA GLY A 52 8.97 -4.90 6.18
C GLY A 52 7.89 -4.79 5.10
N ASN A 53 7.89 -5.72 4.13
CA ASN A 53 6.88 -5.84 3.08
C ASN A 53 6.20 -7.22 3.14
N PRO A 54 5.33 -7.48 4.13
CA PRO A 54 4.84 -8.83 4.39
C PRO A 54 4.05 -9.44 3.24
N GLN A 55 3.29 -8.65 2.47
CA GLN A 55 2.54 -9.16 1.31
C GLN A 55 3.44 -9.61 0.16
N GLN A 56 4.68 -9.10 0.07
CA GLN A 56 5.70 -9.63 -0.85
C GLN A 56 6.24 -10.99 -0.40
N LEU A 57 6.06 -11.33 0.88
CA LEU A 57 6.43 -12.60 1.50
C LEU A 57 5.18 -13.43 1.85
N ASP A 58 4.20 -13.41 0.94
CA ASP A 58 3.00 -14.26 0.98
C ASP A 58 2.02 -14.01 2.14
N GLN A 59 2.16 -12.92 2.91
CA GLN A 59 1.12 -12.54 3.86
C GLN A 59 -0.19 -12.26 3.09
N LYS A 60 -1.21 -13.10 3.33
CA LYS A 60 -2.54 -12.88 2.73
C LYS A 60 -3.13 -11.56 3.22
N PRO A 61 -3.79 -10.78 2.34
CA PRO A 61 -4.49 -9.58 2.76
C PRO A 61 -5.68 -9.93 3.67
N ILE A 62 -6.05 -9.00 4.54
CA ILE A 62 -7.24 -9.13 5.39
C ILE A 62 -8.48 -8.82 4.54
N THR A 63 -9.39 -9.80 4.43
CA THR A 63 -10.58 -9.72 3.57
C THR A 63 -11.48 -8.53 3.88
N PHE A 64 -11.72 -8.25 5.16
CA PHE A 64 -12.55 -7.13 5.59
C PHE A 64 -12.08 -5.80 5.00
N PHE A 65 -10.77 -5.51 5.09
CA PHE A 65 -10.21 -4.27 4.54
C PHE A 65 -10.33 -4.22 3.02
N ARG A 66 -10.09 -5.34 2.33
CA ARG A 66 -10.21 -5.40 0.86
C ARG A 66 -11.64 -5.13 0.40
N GLN A 67 -12.63 -5.73 1.06
CA GLN A 67 -14.04 -5.57 0.72
C GLN A 67 -14.57 -4.17 1.10
N VAL A 68 -14.14 -3.58 2.22
CA VAL A 68 -14.52 -2.20 2.54
C VAL A 68 -13.97 -1.25 1.47
N LEU A 69 -12.66 -1.35 1.16
CA LEU A 69 -12.03 -0.47 0.18
C LEU A 69 -12.66 -0.58 -1.21
N SER A 70 -13.02 -1.78 -1.68
CA SER A 70 -13.67 -1.94 -2.99
C SER A 70 -15.02 -1.22 -3.07
N LEU A 71 -15.79 -1.16 -1.98
CA LEU A 71 -17.05 -0.41 -1.93
C LEU A 71 -16.84 1.10 -1.85
N LEU A 72 -15.72 1.56 -1.29
CA LEU A 72 -15.38 2.98 -1.30
C LEU A 72 -14.93 3.46 -2.68
N GLU A 73 -14.16 2.64 -3.39
CA GLU A 73 -13.68 2.92 -4.75
C GLU A 73 -14.81 2.81 -5.79
N ASN A 74 -15.79 1.93 -5.56
CA ASN A 74 -16.98 1.81 -6.40
C ASN A 74 -18.28 1.77 -5.57
N PRO A 75 -18.79 2.94 -5.14
CA PRO A 75 -19.98 3.02 -4.30
C PRO A 75 -21.28 2.51 -4.95
N GLU A 76 -21.37 2.44 -6.28
CA GLU A 76 -22.55 1.92 -6.99
C GLU A 76 -22.83 0.44 -6.66
N LEU A 77 -21.79 -0.31 -6.23
CA LEU A 77 -21.96 -1.69 -5.76
C LEU A 77 -22.92 -1.79 -4.55
N LEU A 78 -23.04 -0.73 -3.75
CA LEU A 78 -23.96 -0.67 -2.61
C LEU A 78 -25.43 -0.64 -3.03
N GLU A 79 -25.76 -0.47 -4.32
CA GLU A 79 -27.12 -0.63 -4.83
C GLU A 79 -27.50 -2.11 -5.01
N LYS A 80 -26.52 -3.02 -4.94
CA LYS A 80 -26.68 -4.46 -5.14
C LYS A 80 -26.24 -5.25 -3.89
N GLU A 81 -26.65 -4.79 -2.70
CA GLU A 81 -26.29 -5.43 -1.42
C GLU A 81 -26.63 -6.91 -1.36
N ASP A 82 -27.78 -7.31 -1.91
CA ASP A 82 -28.21 -8.70 -2.00
C ASP A 82 -27.15 -9.57 -2.71
N VAL A 83 -26.61 -9.10 -3.83
CA VAL A 83 -25.55 -9.80 -4.58
C VAL A 83 -24.24 -9.80 -3.80
N LEU A 84 -23.89 -8.67 -3.17
CA LEU A 84 -22.68 -8.57 -2.35
C LEU A 84 -22.68 -9.63 -1.24
N ILE A 85 -23.79 -9.76 -0.51
CA ILE A 85 -23.91 -10.67 0.63
C ILE A 85 -24.09 -12.12 0.17
N ASN A 86 -25.07 -12.37 -0.70
CA ASN A 86 -25.51 -13.73 -1.00
C ASN A 86 -24.67 -14.42 -2.09
N ALA A 87 -23.98 -13.68 -2.96
CA ALA A 87 -23.19 -14.25 -4.04
C ALA A 87 -21.68 -13.96 -3.92
N LEU A 88 -21.28 -12.80 -3.39
CA LEU A 88 -19.88 -12.36 -3.38
C LEU A 88 -19.20 -12.44 -2.01
N GLY A 89 -19.91 -12.92 -0.99
CA GLY A 89 -19.36 -13.20 0.34
C GLY A 89 -18.98 -11.96 1.13
N TYR A 90 -19.60 -10.81 0.84
CA TYR A 90 -19.51 -9.65 1.71
C TYR A 90 -20.33 -9.88 2.96
N LYS A 91 -19.91 -9.28 4.06
CA LYS A 91 -20.64 -9.31 5.33
C LYS A 91 -21.33 -7.97 5.58
N THR A 92 -22.32 -7.97 6.45
CA THR A 92 -23.09 -6.76 6.77
C THR A 92 -22.23 -5.68 7.41
N ASP A 93 -21.27 -6.06 8.26
CA ASP A 93 -20.31 -5.15 8.89
C ASP A 93 -19.40 -4.41 7.88
N VAL A 94 -19.07 -5.05 6.75
CA VAL A 94 -18.35 -4.41 5.64
C VAL A 94 -19.19 -3.30 5.01
N ILE A 95 -20.46 -3.58 4.74
CA ILE A 95 -21.40 -2.62 4.14
C ILE A 95 -21.63 -1.45 5.09
N GLU A 96 -21.88 -1.73 6.37
CA GLU A 96 -22.04 -0.72 7.41
C GLU A 96 -20.80 0.18 7.51
N ARG A 97 -19.60 -0.41 7.50
CA ARG A 97 -18.35 0.34 7.55
C ARG A 97 -18.17 1.21 6.30
N ALA A 98 -18.44 0.68 5.11
CA ALA A 98 -18.36 1.44 3.86
C ALA A 98 -19.33 2.62 3.85
N ARG A 99 -20.59 2.41 4.23
CA ARG A 99 -21.61 3.47 4.34
C ARG A 99 -21.22 4.53 5.37
N TRP A 100 -20.71 4.13 6.53
CA TRP A 100 -20.21 5.07 7.53
C TRP A 100 -19.07 5.92 6.99
N LEU A 101 -18.09 5.31 6.30
CA LEU A 101 -16.96 6.03 5.71
C LEU A 101 -17.41 7.00 4.62
N LEU A 102 -18.25 6.57 3.69
CA LEU A 102 -18.79 7.43 2.63
C LEU A 102 -19.59 8.61 3.20
N LYS A 103 -20.35 8.40 4.29
CA LYS A 103 -21.10 9.48 4.95
C LYS A 103 -20.20 10.57 5.53
N HIS A 104 -19.07 10.19 6.14
CA HIS A 104 -18.23 11.13 6.88
C HIS A 104 -17.05 11.68 6.06
N VAL A 105 -16.57 10.92 5.08
CA VAL A 105 -15.43 11.28 4.23
C VAL A 105 -15.90 11.73 2.84
N GLY A 106 -17.11 11.35 2.42
CA GLY A 106 -17.62 11.63 1.09
C GLY A 106 -16.95 10.73 0.06
N SER A 107 -16.11 11.31 -0.79
CA SER A 107 -15.38 10.60 -1.85
C SER A 107 -13.95 10.29 -1.42
N VAL A 108 -13.43 9.13 -1.84
CA VAL A 108 -12.00 8.79 -1.68
C VAL A 108 -11.08 9.55 -2.65
N GLY A 109 -11.64 10.30 -3.61
CA GLY A 109 -10.88 11.07 -4.60
C GLY A 109 -10.69 12.55 -4.25
N ALA A 110 -11.44 13.10 -3.30
CA ALA A 110 -11.36 14.51 -2.92
C ALA A 110 -10.38 14.73 -1.76
N TYR A 111 -9.84 15.95 -1.65
CA TYR A 111 -9.01 16.32 -0.51
C TYR A 111 -9.83 16.30 0.79
N SER A 112 -9.25 15.73 1.85
CA SER A 112 -9.70 15.97 3.22
C SER A 112 -9.07 17.25 3.79
N ALA A 113 -9.43 17.62 5.02
CA ALA A 113 -8.65 18.57 5.80
C ALA A 113 -7.18 18.11 5.90
N SER A 114 -6.24 19.05 6.00
CA SER A 114 -4.79 18.75 5.97
C SER A 114 -4.32 17.81 7.08
N ALA A 115 -5.00 17.85 8.24
CA ALA A 115 -4.71 16.95 9.36
C ALA A 115 -5.44 15.59 9.24
N GLY A 116 -6.19 15.35 8.17
CA GLY A 116 -7.06 14.18 7.99
C GLY A 116 -8.54 14.46 8.32
N ALA A 117 -9.42 13.59 7.81
CA ALA A 117 -10.86 13.68 8.04
C ALA A 117 -11.20 13.56 9.55
N PRO A 118 -11.99 14.50 10.12
CA PRO A 118 -12.28 14.52 11.56
C PRO A 118 -12.81 13.20 12.12
N ALA A 119 -13.83 12.61 11.48
CA ALA A 119 -14.42 11.34 11.92
C ALA A 119 -13.41 10.17 11.94
N ILE A 120 -12.43 10.17 11.03
CA ILE A 120 -11.36 9.15 11.02
C ILE A 120 -10.44 9.34 12.21
N LYS A 121 -10.07 10.58 12.53
CA LYS A 121 -9.25 10.89 13.71
C LYS A 121 -9.95 10.51 15.01
N GLU A 122 -11.24 10.79 15.12
CA GLU A 122 -12.07 10.39 16.27
C GLU A 122 -12.14 8.86 16.39
N SER A 123 -12.34 8.15 15.27
CA SER A 123 -12.32 6.68 15.24
C SER A 123 -10.97 6.09 15.63
N ILE A 124 -9.86 6.76 15.29
CA ILE A 124 -8.50 6.35 15.72
C ILE A 124 -8.32 6.62 17.21
N ALA A 125 -8.73 7.79 17.71
CA ALA A 125 -8.63 8.14 19.12
C ALA A 125 -9.39 7.13 20.00
N ALA A 126 -10.63 6.81 19.65
CA ALA A 126 -11.44 5.82 20.36
C ALA A 126 -10.88 4.39 20.32
N PHE A 127 -10.04 4.05 19.33
CA PHE A 127 -9.36 2.74 19.28
C PHE A 127 -8.12 2.69 20.20
N LEU A 128 -7.50 3.85 20.47
CA LEU A 128 -6.30 3.95 21.30
C LEU A 128 -6.60 4.05 22.81
N GLU A 129 -7.84 4.41 23.18
CA GLU A 129 -8.36 4.40 24.55
C GLU A 129 -8.57 2.98 25.09
#